data_AF-A0AA87DUA6-F1
#
_entry.id   AF-A0AA87DUA6-F1
#
_cell.length_a   1.000
_cell.length_b   1.000
_cell.length_c   1.000
_cell.angle_alpha   90.00
_cell.angle_beta   90.00
_cell.angle_gamma   90.00
#
_symmetry.space_group_name_H-M   'P 1'
#
loop_
_entity.id
_entity.type
_entity.pdbx_description
1 polymer ?
#
loop_
_entity_poly.entity_id
_entity_poly.type
_entity_poly.pdbx_seq_one_letter_code
_entity_poly.pdbx_strand_id
1 'polypeptide(L)'
;MKRSKLTWEEVIKFEEIKGYGQQIWRHNGQYYLVADEGGIAEQRVVYELPLELFQLIESGEKNLVELHFRLKNDAWPPNMSQEEANKLFWRKHIEVLKNNAAAQRHFTRQELEELLPEGSKILASSDS
;
A
#
# COMPACT_ATOMS: atom_id res chain seq x y z
N MET A 1 -12.78 3.55 -6.08
CA MET A 1 -13.60 4.59 -5.42
C MET A 1 -12.98 5.97 -5.62
N LYS A 2 -13.74 7.05 -5.41
CA LYS A 2 -13.26 8.43 -5.61
C LYS A 2 -13.10 9.13 -4.26
N ARG A 3 -12.16 10.07 -4.18
CA ARG A 3 -12.02 11.00 -3.06
C ARG A 3 -13.33 11.76 -2.85
N SER A 4 -13.68 12.06 -1.60
CA SER A 4 -14.84 12.90 -1.30
C SER A 4 -14.62 14.30 -1.85
N LYS A 5 -15.72 15.03 -2.09
CA LYS A 5 -15.67 16.48 -2.34
C LYS A 5 -15.47 17.29 -1.07
N LEU A 6 -15.67 16.67 0.10
CA LEU A 6 -15.52 17.31 1.41
C LEU A 6 -14.04 17.50 1.77
N THR A 7 -13.74 18.61 2.44
CA THR A 7 -12.41 18.87 2.99
C THR A 7 -12.30 18.43 4.45
N TRP A 8 -11.07 18.38 4.96
CA TRP A 8 -10.84 18.09 6.38
C TRP A 8 -11.51 19.12 7.30
N GLU A 9 -11.49 20.40 6.93
CA GLU A 9 -12.10 21.50 7.69
C GLU A 9 -13.63 21.37 7.80
N GLU A 10 -14.26 20.67 6.86
CA GLU A 10 -15.68 20.31 6.92
C GLU A 10 -15.89 19.08 7.81
N VAL A 11 -15.10 18.02 7.62
CA VAL A 11 -15.27 16.73 8.30
C VAL A 11 -14.92 16.78 9.78
N ILE A 12 -13.96 17.61 10.21
CA ILE A 12 -13.58 17.74 11.63
C ILE A 12 -14.74 18.18 12.53
N LYS A 13 -15.81 18.75 11.95
CA LYS A 13 -17.04 19.16 12.67
C LYS A 13 -18.01 18.00 12.88
N PHE A 14 -17.77 16.85 12.26
CA PHE A 14 -18.60 15.65 12.35
C PHE A 14 -18.31 14.87 13.64
N GLU A 15 -19.06 13.79 13.87
CA GLU A 15 -18.82 12.90 15.00
C GLU A 15 -17.59 12.03 14.73
N GLU A 16 -16.56 12.15 15.57
CA GLU A 16 -15.41 11.23 15.53
C GLU A 16 -15.80 9.88 16.13
N ILE A 17 -15.59 8.79 15.37
CA ILE A 17 -15.74 7.44 15.88
C ILE A 17 -14.46 7.06 16.64
N LYS A 18 -14.58 6.92 17.96
CA LYS A 18 -13.46 6.56 18.85
C LYS A 18 -12.96 5.14 18.57
N GLY A 19 -11.70 4.90 18.89
CA GLY A 19 -11.02 3.60 18.64
C GLY A 19 -10.22 3.56 17.34
N TYR A 20 -10.34 4.58 16.48
CA TYR A 20 -9.70 4.62 15.16
C TYR A 20 -8.68 5.75 14.98
N GLY A 21 -8.06 6.22 16.07
CA GLY A 21 -6.96 7.20 15.99
C GLY A 21 -7.31 8.52 15.29
N GLN A 22 -8.55 9.02 15.44
CA GLN A 22 -9.07 10.22 14.76
C GLN A 22 -9.19 10.09 13.22
N GLN A 23 -9.25 8.87 12.68
CA GLN A 23 -9.33 8.64 11.24
C GLN A 23 -10.77 8.39 10.74
N ILE A 24 -11.70 8.00 11.61
CA ILE A 24 -13.08 7.68 11.21
C ILE A 24 -14.06 8.70 11.75
N TRP A 25 -14.90 9.23 10.87
CA TRP A 25 -15.88 10.27 11.15
C TRP A 25 -17.25 9.89 10.62
N ARG A 26 -18.32 10.36 11.26
CA ARG A 26 -19.71 10.04 10.89
C ARG A 26 -20.57 11.29 10.83
N HIS A 27 -21.36 11.40 9.77
CA HIS A 27 -22.36 12.44 9.61
C HIS A 27 -23.56 11.91 8.82
N ASN A 28 -24.78 12.12 9.33
CA ASN A 28 -26.04 11.70 8.71
C ASN A 28 -26.07 10.21 8.28
N GLY A 29 -25.49 9.32 9.10
CA GLY A 29 -25.42 7.88 8.81
C GLY A 29 -24.36 7.47 7.79
N GLN A 30 -23.65 8.43 7.18
CA GLN A 30 -22.51 8.19 6.29
C GLN A 30 -21.20 8.26 7.08
N TYR A 31 -20.27 7.35 6.76
CA TYR A 31 -18.94 7.32 7.34
C TYR A 31 -17.91 7.93 6.40
N TYR A 32 -16.82 8.43 6.98
CA TYR A 32 -15.70 9.05 6.27
C TYR A 32 -14.39 8.55 6.87
N LEU A 33 -13.42 8.26 6.00
CA LEU A 33 -12.03 8.03 6.39
C LEU A 33 -11.22 9.30 6.10
N VAL A 34 -10.44 9.74 7.08
CA VAL A 34 -9.44 10.80 6.94
C VAL A 34 -8.05 10.17 7.00
N ALA A 35 -7.24 10.42 5.97
CA ALA A 35 -5.87 9.93 5.87
C ALA A 35 -4.91 11.07 5.52
N ASP A 36 -3.75 11.08 6.16
CA ASP A 36 -2.65 11.96 5.78
C ASP A 36 -1.94 11.37 4.54
N GLU A 37 -1.81 12.16 3.47
CA GLU A 37 -1.18 11.76 2.21
C GLU A 37 -0.19 12.81 1.72
N GLY A 38 0.85 12.38 1.00
CA GLY A 38 1.82 13.28 0.36
C GLY A 38 3.10 13.40 1.17
N GLY A 39 4.10 12.58 0.86
CA GLY A 39 5.27 12.35 1.72
C GLY A 39 5.90 13.61 2.35
N ILE A 40 6.45 14.53 1.56
CA ILE A 40 7.13 15.74 2.09
C ILE A 40 6.11 16.84 2.48
N ALA A 41 4.94 16.86 1.85
CA ALA A 41 3.90 17.85 2.09
C ALA A 41 2.59 17.11 2.37
N GLU A 42 2.44 16.68 3.62
CA GLU A 42 1.28 15.92 4.07
C GLU A 42 0.02 16.78 3.99
N GLN A 43 -1.03 16.22 3.40
CA GLN A 43 -2.37 16.78 3.33
C GLN A 43 -3.38 15.77 3.85
N ARG A 44 -4.38 16.25 4.58
CA ARG A 44 -5.52 15.42 4.99
C ARG A 44 -6.48 15.24 3.84
N VAL A 45 -6.64 14.00 3.41
CA VAL A 45 -7.57 13.59 2.37
C VAL A 45 -8.76 12.91 3.00
N VAL A 46 -9.96 13.31 2.58
CA VAL A 46 -11.23 12.71 3.00
C VAL A 46 -11.71 11.73 1.94
N TYR A 47 -12.09 10.54 2.39
CA TYR A 47 -12.75 9.53 1.59
C TYR A 47 -14.14 9.25 2.15
N GLU A 48 -15.13 9.12 1.27
CA GLU A 48 -16.40 8.51 1.65
C GLU A 48 -16.14 7.04 1.97
N LEU A 49 -16.63 6.59 3.13
CA LEU A 49 -16.46 5.23 3.61
C LEU A 49 -17.82 4.51 3.60
N PRO A 50 -18.08 3.62 2.63
CA PRO A 50 -19.26 2.77 2.62
C PRO A 50 -19.39 1.95 3.91
N LEU A 51 -20.63 1.75 4.37
CA LEU A 51 -20.91 0.96 5.57
C LEU A 51 -20.32 -0.46 5.50
N GLU A 52 -20.41 -1.10 4.34
CA GLU A 52 -19.85 -2.45 4.12
C GLU A 52 -18.35 -2.50 4.40
N LEU A 53 -17.61 -1.47 3.98
CA LEU A 53 -16.17 -1.38 4.24
C LEU A 53 -15.87 -1.05 5.70
N PHE A 54 -16.69 -0.22 6.35
CA PHE A 54 -16.56 0.05 7.78
C PHE A 54 -16.76 -1.23 8.62
N GLN A 55 -17.73 -2.08 8.25
CA GLN A 55 -17.99 -3.36 8.92
C GLN A 55 -16.81 -4.34 8.85
N LEU A 56 -16.00 -4.30 7.79
CA LEU A 56 -14.79 -5.12 7.69
C LEU A 56 -13.73 -4.72 8.73
N ILE A 57 -13.68 -3.44 9.12
CA ILE A 57 -12.79 -2.98 10.18
C ILE A 57 -13.37 -3.34 11.56
N GLU A 58 -14.67 -3.08 11.78
CA GLU A 58 -15.34 -3.43 13.04
C GLU A 58 -15.25 -4.92 13.38
N SER A 59 -15.27 -5.78 12.36
CA SER A 59 -15.09 -7.24 12.51
C SER A 59 -13.63 -7.68 12.63
N GLY A 60 -12.67 -6.80 12.40
CA GLY A 60 -11.24 -7.11 12.39
C GLY A 60 -10.76 -7.89 11.16
N GLU A 61 -11.61 -8.06 10.13
CA GLU A 61 -11.23 -8.72 8.88
C GLU A 61 -10.24 -7.87 8.07
N LYS A 62 -10.35 -6.54 8.17
CA LYS A 62 -9.48 -5.56 7.51
C LYS A 62 -9.01 -4.49 8.48
N ASN A 63 -7.89 -3.87 8.15
CA ASN A 63 -7.37 -2.71 8.89
C ASN A 63 -7.50 -1.40 8.11
N LEU A 64 -7.22 -0.28 8.78
CA LEU A 64 -7.31 1.07 8.21
C LEU A 64 -6.38 1.30 7.01
N VAL A 65 -5.22 0.65 6.99
CA VAL A 65 -4.26 0.75 5.87
C VAL A 65 -4.80 0.04 4.62
N GLU A 66 -5.33 -1.17 4.78
CA GLU A 66 -5.97 -1.90 3.67
C GLU A 66 -7.20 -1.15 3.14
N LEU A 67 -7.99 -0.56 4.03
CA LEU A 67 -9.17 0.22 3.67
C LEU A 67 -8.80 1.49 2.91
N HIS A 68 -7.79 2.24 3.38
CA HIS A 68 -7.27 3.41 2.69
C HIS A 68 -6.78 3.04 1.29
N PHE A 69 -6.03 1.95 1.16
CA PHE A 69 -5.57 1.43 -0.12
C PHE A 69 -6.76 1.09 -1.05
N ARG A 70 -7.81 0.44 -0.53
CA ARG A 70 -9.04 0.12 -1.28
C ARG A 70 -9.81 1.35 -1.73
N LEU A 71 -9.97 2.34 -0.87
CA LEU A 71 -10.66 3.59 -1.20
C LEU A 71 -9.91 4.38 -2.28
N LYS A 72 -8.57 4.39 -2.21
CA LYS A 72 -7.70 5.11 -3.14
C LYS A 72 -7.53 4.42 -4.49
N ASN A 73 -7.29 3.11 -4.50
CA ASN A 73 -6.89 2.36 -5.70
C ASN A 73 -8.00 1.47 -6.27
N ASP A 74 -9.15 1.38 -5.61
CA ASP A 74 -10.24 0.47 -5.99
C ASP A 74 -9.81 -1.00 -6.11
N ALA A 75 -8.86 -1.42 -5.27
CA ALA A 75 -8.33 -2.77 -5.16
C ALA A 75 -7.88 -3.01 -3.71
N TRP A 76 -7.92 -4.24 -3.21
CA TRP A 76 -7.26 -4.55 -1.93
C TRP A 76 -5.73 -4.58 -2.13
N PRO A 77 -4.94 -4.25 -1.12
CA PRO A 77 -3.49 -4.42 -1.23
C PRO A 77 -3.20 -5.91 -1.47
N PRO A 78 -2.17 -6.23 -2.26
CA PRO A 78 -1.81 -7.61 -2.52
C PRO A 78 -1.38 -8.30 -1.22
N ASN A 79 -1.72 -9.57 -1.05
CA ASN A 79 -1.28 -10.40 0.08
C ASN A 79 0.21 -10.78 -0.01
N MET A 80 1.01 -10.10 -0.83
CA MET A 80 2.45 -10.33 -0.96
C MET A 80 3.20 -9.08 -0.54
N SER A 81 4.35 -9.27 0.08
CA SER A 81 5.24 -8.18 0.46
C SER A 81 5.75 -7.41 -0.77
N GLN A 82 6.13 -6.14 -0.58
CA GLN A 82 6.79 -5.36 -1.64
C GLN A 82 8.06 -6.06 -2.14
N GLU A 83 8.76 -6.76 -1.26
CA GLU A 83 9.96 -7.54 -1.60
C GLU A 83 9.63 -8.71 -2.53
N GLU A 84 8.59 -9.49 -2.22
CA GLU A 84 8.12 -10.57 -3.09
C GLU A 84 7.59 -10.05 -4.42
N ALA A 85 6.88 -8.92 -4.42
CA ALA A 85 6.42 -8.27 -5.64
C ALA A 85 7.60 -7.82 -6.51
N ASN A 86 8.64 -7.23 -5.90
CA ASN A 86 9.87 -6.84 -6.59
C ASN A 86 10.58 -8.07 -7.16
N LYS A 87 10.73 -9.16 -6.38
CA LYS A 87 11.30 -10.43 -6.86
C LYS A 87 10.52 -10.95 -8.07
N LEU A 88 9.19 -10.95 -8.01
CA LEU A 88 8.34 -11.41 -9.12
C LEU A 88 8.49 -10.55 -10.38
N PHE A 89 8.59 -9.23 -10.22
CA PHE A 89 8.87 -8.30 -11.32
C PHE A 89 10.22 -8.61 -11.98
N TRP A 90 11.29 -8.69 -11.19
CA TRP A 90 12.63 -8.94 -11.71
C TRP A 90 12.79 -10.31 -12.37
N ARG A 91 12.11 -11.35 -11.85
CA ARG A 91 12.07 -12.68 -12.49
C ARG A 91 11.46 -12.66 -13.90
N LYS A 92 10.58 -11.71 -14.21
CA LYS A 92 10.01 -11.52 -15.55
C LYS A 92 10.89 -10.67 -16.47
N HIS A 93 11.90 -10.00 -15.92
CA HIS A 93 12.75 -9.02 -16.61
C HIS A 93 14.24 -9.32 -16.41
N ILE A 94 14.64 -10.58 -16.65
CA ILE A 94 16.02 -11.08 -16.42
C ILE A 94 17.08 -10.27 -17.18
N GLU A 95 16.78 -9.86 -18.42
CA GLU A 95 17.70 -9.04 -19.23
C GLU A 95 18.06 -7.70 -18.56
N VAL A 96 17.12 -7.12 -17.81
CA VAL A 96 17.34 -5.89 -17.04
C VAL A 96 18.03 -6.20 -15.72
N LEU A 97 17.61 -7.27 -15.04
CA LEU A 97 18.19 -7.72 -13.76
C LEU A 97 19.70 -8.00 -13.87
N LYS A 98 20.15 -8.63 -14.97
CA LYS A 98 21.55 -8.98 -15.23
C LYS A 98 22.51 -7.80 -15.07
N ASN A 99 22.08 -6.59 -15.41
CA ASN A 99 22.94 -5.40 -15.43
C ASN A 99 22.59 -4.40 -14.30
N ASN A 100 21.79 -4.79 -13.30
CA ASN A 100 21.31 -3.88 -12.27
C ASN A 100 21.66 -4.39 -10.86
N ALA A 101 22.73 -3.86 -10.28
CA ALA A 101 23.19 -4.23 -8.94
C ALA A 101 22.14 -3.95 -7.85
N ALA A 102 21.37 -2.87 -7.96
CA ALA A 102 20.34 -2.55 -6.97
C ALA A 102 19.20 -3.57 -7.02
N ALA A 103 18.81 -4.02 -8.21
CA ALA A 103 17.82 -5.08 -8.39
C ALA A 103 18.31 -6.43 -7.86
N GLN A 104 19.59 -6.76 -8.10
CA GLN A 104 20.18 -8.02 -7.63
C GLN A 104 20.24 -8.12 -6.10
N ARG A 105 20.29 -7.00 -5.37
CA ARG A 105 20.20 -7.00 -3.89
C ARG A 105 18.88 -7.55 -3.33
N HIS A 106 17.85 -7.73 -4.16
CA HIS A 106 16.64 -8.41 -3.72
C HIS A 106 16.81 -9.93 -3.63
N PHE A 107 17.86 -10.51 -4.20
CA PHE A 107 18.02 -11.96 -4.32
C PHE A 107 19.29 -12.43 -3.60
N THR A 108 19.26 -13.65 -3.08
CA THR A 108 20.48 -14.31 -2.60
C THR A 108 21.40 -14.62 -3.78
N ARG A 109 22.68 -14.88 -3.48
CA ARG A 109 23.64 -15.27 -4.50
C ARG A 109 23.18 -16.52 -5.25
N GLN A 110 22.67 -17.52 -4.53
CA GLN A 110 22.14 -18.75 -5.13
C GLN A 110 20.94 -18.47 -6.06
N GLU A 111 19.98 -17.64 -5.62
CA GLU A 111 18.84 -17.26 -6.47
C GLU A 111 19.30 -16.59 -7.77
N LEU A 112 20.36 -15.77 -7.73
CA LEU A 112 20.91 -15.12 -8.93
C LEU A 112 21.64 -16.09 -9.86
N GLU A 113 22.34 -17.08 -9.32
CA GLU A 113 23.00 -18.13 -10.10
C GLU A 113 21.98 -18.99 -10.87
N GLU A 114 20.79 -19.22 -10.30
CA GLU A 114 19.69 -19.95 -10.94
C GLU A 114 18.92 -19.09 -11.97
N LEU A 115 18.78 -17.78 -11.71
CA LEU A 115 17.96 -16.89 -12.53
C LEU A 115 18.70 -16.28 -13.73
N LEU A 116 19.99 -15.97 -13.58
CA LEU A 116 20.74 -15.28 -14.62
C LEU A 116 21.25 -16.25 -15.70
N PRO A 117 21.38 -15.81 -16.97
CA PRO A 117 21.98 -16.63 -18.01
C PRO A 117 23.40 -17.08 -17.65
N GLU A 118 23.81 -18.27 -18.08
CA GLU A 118 25.14 -18.81 -17.83
C GLU A 118 26.25 -17.82 -18.24
N GLY A 119 27.26 -17.66 -17.38
CA GLY A 119 28.35 -16.70 -17.57
C GLY A 119 28.02 -15.25 -17.21
N SER A 120 26.80 -14.97 -16.74
CA SER A 120 26.44 -13.64 -16.23
C SER A 120 27.17 -13.32 -14.93
N LYS A 121 27.63 -12.07 -14.81
CA LYS A 121 28.30 -11.59 -13.60
C LYS A 121 27.28 -11.19 -12.54
N ILE A 122 27.46 -11.69 -11.31
CA ILE A 122 26.75 -11.21 -10.13
C ILE A 122 27.42 -9.92 -9.64
N LEU A 123 26.63 -8.85 -9.56
CA LEU A 123 27.06 -7.50 -9.22
C LEU A 123 26.83 -7.18 -7.74
N ALA A 124 25.77 -7.75 -7.14
CA ALA A 124 25.45 -7.67 -5.72
C ALA A 124 24.50 -8.82 -5.35
N SER A 125 24.33 -9.12 -4.07
CA SER A 125 23.25 -10.00 -3.58
C SER A 125 22.78 -9.54 -2.20
N SER A 126 21.67 -10.08 -1.70
CA SER A 126 21.12 -9.77 -0.39
C SER A 126 21.96 -10.33 0.78
N ASP A 127 22.77 -11.34 0.50
CA ASP A 127 23.56 -12.15 1.43
C ASP A 127 25.09 -11.95 1.26
N SER A 128 25.50 -10.90 0.53
CA SER A 128 26.91 -10.48 0.37
C SER A 128 27.27 -9.26 1.22
#